data_AF-A0AAU0MA84-F1
#
_entry.id   AF-A0AAU0MA84-F1
#
_cell.length_a   1.000
_cell.length_b   1.000
_cell.length_c   1.000
_cell.angle_alpha   90.00
_cell.angle_beta   90.00
_cell.angle_gamma   90.00
#
_symmetry.space_group_name_H-M   'P 1'
#
loop_
_entity.id
_entity.type
_entity.pdbx_description
1 polymer ?
#
loop_
_entity_poly.entity_id
_entity_poly.type
_entity_poly.pdbx_seq_one_letter_code
_entity_poly.pdbx_strand_id
1 'polypeptide(L)' 'MQRPVHLSGMRSDERNLRLRAKRREEPDLGKLIEWVLGIAEARHRAWLNGDPDPYGIPPPDHLTPAPC' A
#
# COMPACT_ATOMS: atom_id res chain seq x y z
N MET A 1 -23.25 18.90 48.14
CA MET A 1 -22.24 19.52 47.26
C MET A 1 -21.86 18.53 46.18
N GLN A 2 -22.37 18.69 44.95
CA GLN A 2 -21.84 18.00 43.77
C GLN A 2 -21.85 18.99 42.60
N ARG A 3 -20.66 19.31 42.11
CA ARG A 3 -20.46 20.20 40.95
C ARG A 3 -20.69 19.37 39.68
N PRO A 4 -21.41 19.89 38.67
CA PRO A 4 -21.36 19.29 37.36
C PRO A 4 -19.97 19.54 36.77
N VAL A 5 -19.20 18.47 36.61
CA VAL A 5 -17.97 18.51 35.83
C VAL A 5 -18.38 18.60 34.36
N HIS A 6 -18.33 19.80 33.81
CA HIS A 6 -18.42 19.98 32.36
C HIS A 6 -17.21 19.28 31.72
N LEU A 7 -17.43 18.13 31.10
CA LEU A 7 -16.47 17.49 30.18
C LEU A 7 -16.34 18.34 28.92
N SER A 8 -15.64 19.48 29.04
CA SER A 8 -15.31 20.37 27.93
C SER A 8 -14.12 19.84 27.09
N GLY A 9 -13.81 18.54 27.16
CA GLY A 9 -12.60 17.94 26.58
C GLY A 9 -12.81 17.12 25.32
N MET A 10 -14.02 16.66 25.00
CA MET A 10 -14.23 15.65 23.95
C MET A 10 -14.68 16.20 22.59
N ARG A 11 -14.60 17.52 22.32
CA ARG A 11 -15.16 18.11 21.09
C ARG A 11 -14.14 18.74 20.12
N SER A 12 -12.86 18.72 20.47
CA SER A 12 -11.80 19.39 19.69
C SER A 12 -10.84 18.43 18.99
N ASP A 13 -10.62 17.23 19.56
CA ASP A 13 -9.68 16.24 19.01
C ASP A 13 -10.25 15.42 17.84
N GLU A 14 -11.58 15.25 17.77
CA GLU A 14 -12.22 14.50 16.67
C GLU A 14 -12.17 15.24 15.32
N ARG A 15 -12.03 16.58 15.34
CA ARG A 15 -12.09 17.41 14.11
C ARG A 15 -10.72 17.80 13.55
N ASN A 16 -9.63 17.49 14.25
CA ASN A 16 -8.29 17.91 13.86
C ASN A 16 -7.34 16.76 13.53
N LEU A 17 -7.86 15.56 13.23
CA LEU A 17 -7.10 14.55 12.51
C LEU A 17 -6.99 14.91 11.01
N ARG A 18 -6.56 16.14 10.70
CA ARG A 18 -6.12 16.47 9.34
C ARG A 18 -4.81 15.75 9.15
N LEU A 19 -4.87 14.55 8.58
CA LEU A 19 -3.72 13.85 8.02
C LEU A 19 -2.99 14.86 7.14
N ARG A 20 -1.87 15.40 7.66
CA ARG A 20 -0.99 16.25 6.87
C ARG A 20 -0.33 15.30 5.88
N ALA A 21 -0.96 15.10 4.74
CA ALA A 21 -0.33 14.47 3.60
C ALA A 21 0.88 15.35 3.27
N LYS A 22 2.07 14.94 3.74
CA LYS A 22 3.31 15.54 3.25
C LYS A 22 3.30 15.28 1.75
N ARG A 23 3.40 16.34 0.95
CA ARG A 23 3.60 16.21 -0.50
C ARG A 23 4.85 15.33 -0.65
N ARG A 24 4.67 14.10 -1.12
CA ARG A 24 5.76 13.15 -1.32
C ARG A 24 6.67 13.78 -2.37
N GLU A 25 7.97 13.83 -2.10
CA GLU A 25 8.94 14.21 -3.13
C GLU A 25 8.72 13.35 -4.37
N GLU A 26 9.04 13.92 -5.54
CA GLU A 26 9.00 13.20 -6.81
C GLU A 26 9.73 11.86 -6.60
N PRO A 27 9.08 10.71 -6.83
CA PRO A 27 9.74 9.44 -6.68
C PRO A 27 10.91 9.40 -7.66
N ASP A 28 12.07 8.95 -7.18
CA ASP A 28 13.23 8.70 -8.03
C ASP A 28 12.84 7.68 -9.09
N LEU A 29 12.69 8.15 -10.34
CA LEU A 29 12.25 7.35 -11.46
C LEU A 29 13.23 6.20 -11.73
N GLY A 30 14.54 6.42 -11.52
CA GLY A 30 15.56 5.39 -11.69
C GLY A 30 15.36 4.24 -10.71
N LYS A 31 15.12 4.56 -9.44
CA LYS A 31 14.82 3.55 -8.41
C LYS A 31 13.51 2.83 -8.67
N LEU A 32 12.49 3.54 -9.16
CA LEU A 32 11.21 2.91 -9.49
C LEU A 32 11.37 1.89 -10.62
N ILE A 33 12.11 2.26 -11.67
CA ILE A 33 12.41 1.36 -12.79
C ILE A 33 13.20 0.14 -12.30
N GLU A 34 14.24 0.36 -11.48
CA GLU A 34 15.04 -0.72 -10.91
C GLU A 34 14.18 -1.72 -10.13
N TRP A 35 13.29 -1.24 -9.26
CA TRP A 35 12.40 -2.10 -8.49
C TRP A 35 11.41 -2.88 -9.37
N VAL A 36 10.81 -2.22 -10.36
CA VAL A 36 9.87 -2.90 -11.28
C VAL A 36 10.59 -4.00 -12.06
N LEU A 37 11.79 -3.73 -12.56
CA LEU A 37 12.59 -4.71 -13.29
C LEU A 37 13.04 -5.87 -12.38
N GLY A 38 13.46 -5.59 -11.15
CA GLY A 38 13.84 -6.62 -10.18
C GLY A 38 12.66 -7.54 -9.81
N ILE A 39 11.47 -6.98 -9.63
CA ILE A 39 10.24 -7.76 -9.39
C ILE A 39 9.93 -8.65 -10.61
N ALA A 40 9.99 -8.09 -11.83
CA ALA A 40 9.72 -8.83 -13.05
C ALA A 40 10.71 -9.99 -13.24
N GLU A 41 12.00 -9.75 -13.00
CA GLU A 41 13.04 -10.78 -13.09
C GLU A 41 12.84 -11.89 -12.05
N ALA A 42 12.57 -11.54 -10.78
CA ALA A 42 12.36 -12.53 -9.73
C ALA A 42 11.13 -13.41 -10.02
N ARG A 43 10.03 -12.82 -10.50
CA ARG A 43 8.85 -13.58 -10.94
C ARG A 43 9.15 -14.48 -12.13
N HIS A 44 9.92 -13.99 -13.11
CA HIS A 44 10.29 -14.79 -14.28
C HIS A 44 11.14 -15.99 -13.89
N ARG A 45 12.11 -15.82 -12.97
CA ARG A 45 12.92 -16.93 -12.44
C ARG A 45 12.07 -17.94 -11.68
N ALA A 46 11.16 -17.48 -10.83
CA ALA A 46 10.23 -18.38 -10.12
C ALA A 46 9.38 -19.20 -11.11
N TRP A 47 8.86 -18.55 -12.16
CA TRP A 47 8.12 -19.23 -13.22
C TRP A 47 8.97 -20.30 -13.95
N LEU A 48 10.22 -19.98 -14.29
CA LEU A 48 11.14 -20.94 -14.92
C LEU A 48 11.44 -22.15 -14.02
N ASN A 49 11.49 -21.94 -12.71
CA ASN A 49 11.75 -22.99 -11.72
C ASN A 49 10.49 -23.78 -11.30
N GLY A 50 9.29 -23.31 -11.69
CA GLY A 50 8.02 -23.85 -11.17
C GLY A 50 7.73 -23.47 -9.71
N ASP A 51 8.45 -22.49 -9.17
CA ASP A 51 8.26 -21.97 -7.82
C ASP A 51 7.01 -21.05 -7.77
N PRO A 52 6.36 -20.93 -6.60
CA PRO A 52 5.28 -19.96 -6.43
C PRO A 52 5.79 -18.52 -6.60
N ASP A 53 4.88 -17.61 -7.00
CA ASP A 53 5.21 -16.19 -7.14
C ASP A 53 5.69 -15.61 -5.79
N PRO A 54 6.93 -15.10 -5.71
CA PRO A 54 7.51 -14.62 -4.44
C PRO A 54 6.78 -13.40 -3.86
N TYR A 55 5.98 -12.69 -4.65
CA TYR A 55 5.23 -11.52 -4.20
C TYR A 55 3.72 -11.77 -4.09
N GLY A 56 3.23 -12.93 -4.53
CA GLY A 56 1.80 -13.28 -4.49
C GLY A 56 0.90 -12.28 -5.22
N ILE A 57 1.44 -11.53 -6.19
CA ILE A 57 0.68 -10.53 -6.94
C ILE A 57 -0.11 -11.26 -8.02
N PRO A 58 -1.46 -11.26 -7.95
CA PRO A 58 -2.25 -11.96 -8.95
C PRO A 58 -1.97 -11.38 -10.34
N PRO A 59 -2.01 -12.21 -11.39
CA PRO A 59 -2.01 -11.70 -12.76
C PRO A 59 -3.17 -10.71 -12.92
N PRO A 60 -3.00 -9.64 -13.70
CA PRO A 60 -4.10 -8.80 -14.14
C PRO A 60 -5.26 -9.64 -14.68
N ASP A 61 -6.51 -9.22 -14.43
CA ASP A 61 -7.72 -9.98 -14.78
C ASP A 61 -7.81 -10.38 -16.27
N HIS A 62 -7.20 -9.59 -17.16
CA HIS A 62 -7.17 -9.86 -18.60
C HIS A 62 -6.13 -10.91 -19.01
N LEU A 63 -5.26 -11.33 -18.09
CA LEU A 63 -4.24 -12.37 -18.27
C LEU A 63 -4.60 -13.65 -17.52
N THR A 64 -5.67 -13.66 -16.73
CA THR A 64 -6.16 -14.88 -16.09
C THR A 64 -6.84 -15.74 -17.16
N PRO A 65 -6.34 -16.96 -17.45
CA PRO A 65 -7.03 -17.85 -18.37
C PRO A 65 -8.42 -18.14 -17.81
N ALA A 66 -9.45 -18.10 -18.67
CA ALA A 66 -10.81 -18.40 -18.27
C ALA A 66 -10.87 -19.79 -17.60
N PRO A 67 -11.61 -19.94 -16.49
CA PRO A 67 -11.82 -21.26 -15.92
C PRO A 67 -12.53 -22.15 -16.96
N CYS A 68 -11.99 -23.34 -17.17
CA CYS A 68 -12.52 -24.36 -18.08
C CYS A 68 -13.96 -24.78 -17.73
#